data_AF-A0A7C1ZQ65-F1
#
_entry.id   AF-A0A7C1ZQ65-F1
#
_cell.length_a   1.000
_cell.length_b   1.000
_cell.length_c   1.000
_cell.angle_alpha   90.00
_cell.angle_beta   90.00
_cell.angle_gamma   90.00
#
_symmetry.space_group_name_H-M   'P 1'
#
loop_
_entity.id
_entity.type
_entity.pdbx_description
1 polymer ?
#
loop_
_entity_poly.entity_id
_entity_poly.type
_entity_poly.pdbx_seq_one_letter_code
_entity_poly.pdbx_strand_id
1 'polypeptide(L)'
;MRKTAILIIYIILFWVVLPGVLVLSAIYFDKLLGFESNPALVAGILIMSIALPMLVISIAQFRIFSGKYPVSADPPKVFIRTGLYAVWRHPIYLFYGLTLLGSAMIWGSRGMLLITLPAFIVLEFVYGFIEEKILVKRFGDKYLNYKKITSIVIPRLYYWLKIPCFFLFAPLFSYKVSGKENIPDSPPFFLVSCHRNYIDPFFLAQGFPYPIRNITTFEMYRTGKTRWFFKALDCIPKKRYLNDYSTGREIVKAIRQDAVIGIYPEGERAWTETMNRLKPETLNLFHKFRDIPILPVKLQGSFFAWPMWGKGVRNARVRVEFQEIIQIDPDWDLKEIEDRLVAAIEPGDQDHPDFFCRSTRRIEDISKVIYRCPICMTFDSIKTAATGGVCLNCKAVLRIDERYRLNVSNGENQVSGSLDEVYKRIRVRSEDLSGLASGSFPGQFESHSKGEEHIIAFSEQAEVSMESFPKMKFLFKGDIILTNKRLVFESDSDSRSLTLEDLSSVTTESNIKLQIYDFRATKLYQVVFDRESVVKWQDLISETIKMELGRVPNLR
;
A
#
# COMPACT_ATOMS: atom_id res chain seq x y z
N MET A 1 -37.83 -26.47 -23.90
CA MET A 1 -37.73 -27.93 -23.62
C MET A 1 -36.44 -28.56 -24.13
N ARG A 2 -36.04 -28.41 -25.41
CA ARG A 2 -34.79 -28.99 -25.94
C ARG A 2 -33.51 -28.59 -25.18
N LYS A 3 -33.32 -27.30 -24.86
CA LYS A 3 -32.12 -26.84 -24.13
C LYS A 3 -32.03 -27.40 -22.70
N THR A 4 -33.13 -27.43 -21.96
CA THR A 4 -33.18 -27.95 -20.58
C THR A 4 -32.86 -29.45 -20.54
N ALA A 5 -33.40 -30.23 -21.48
CA ALA A 5 -33.11 -31.66 -21.59
C ALA A 5 -31.63 -31.92 -21.90
N ILE A 6 -31.03 -31.17 -22.84
CA ILE A 6 -29.59 -31.25 -23.15
C ILE A 6 -28.76 -30.92 -21.91
N LEU A 7 -29.15 -29.90 -21.15
CA LEU A 7 -28.43 -29.47 -19.96
C LEU A 7 -28.48 -30.53 -18.84
N ILE A 8 -29.64 -31.15 -18.62
CA ILE A 8 -29.82 -32.25 -17.66
C ILE A 8 -28.96 -33.46 -18.07
N ILE A 9 -29.00 -33.86 -19.34
CA ILE A 9 -28.19 -34.97 -19.87
C ILE A 9 -26.70 -34.69 -19.65
N TYR A 10 -26.26 -33.46 -19.93
CA TYR A 10 -24.86 -33.06 -19.76
C TYR A 10 -24.43 -33.09 -18.29
N ILE A 11 -25.28 -32.61 -17.38
CA ILE A 11 -25.03 -32.68 -15.93
C ILE A 11 -24.91 -34.14 -15.49
N ILE A 12 -25.87 -35.00 -15.84
CA ILE A 12 -25.83 -36.43 -15.47
C ILE A 12 -24.58 -37.10 -16.02
N LEU A 13 -24.26 -36.88 -17.29
CA LEU A 13 -23.11 -37.50 -17.95
C LEU A 13 -21.78 -37.11 -17.28
N PHE A 14 -21.57 -35.81 -17.05
CA PHE A 14 -20.27 -35.30 -16.58
C PHE A 14 -20.11 -35.29 -15.06
N TRP A 15 -21.20 -35.13 -14.30
CA TRP A 15 -21.14 -35.05 -12.83
C TRP A 15 -21.48 -36.37 -12.14
N VAL A 16 -22.09 -37.33 -12.85
CA VAL A 16 -22.49 -38.62 -12.26
C VAL A 16 -21.86 -39.80 -13.00
N VAL A 17 -22.08 -39.91 -14.31
CA VAL A 17 -21.66 -41.10 -15.08
C VAL A 17 -20.14 -41.17 -15.23
N LEU A 18 -19.51 -40.13 -15.77
CA LEU A 18 -18.06 -40.12 -16.00
C LEU A 18 -17.25 -40.32 -14.69
N PRO A 19 -17.53 -39.61 -13.59
CA PRO A 19 -16.86 -39.85 -12.32
C PRO A 19 -17.13 -41.27 -11.78
N GLY A 20 -18.38 -41.75 -11.89
CA GLY A 20 -18.74 -43.11 -11.49
C GLY A 20 -17.96 -44.18 -12.24
N VAL A 21 -17.84 -44.05 -13.57
CA VAL A 21 -17.05 -44.97 -14.41
C VAL A 21 -15.58 -44.94 -14.01
N LEU A 22 -15.00 -43.75 -13.81
CA LEU A 22 -13.61 -43.60 -13.40
C LEU A 22 -13.34 -44.23 -12.02
N VAL A 23 -14.24 -44.05 -11.05
CA VAL A 23 -14.11 -44.68 -9.72
C VAL A 23 -14.28 -46.20 -9.79
N LEU A 24 -15.29 -46.69 -10.52
CA LEU A 24 -15.51 -48.13 -10.68
C LEU A 24 -14.34 -48.82 -11.39
N SER A 25 -13.76 -48.17 -12.41
CA SER A 25 -12.55 -48.68 -13.06
C SER A 25 -11.37 -48.76 -12.10
N ALA A 26 -11.21 -47.79 -11.20
CA ALA A 26 -10.14 -47.79 -10.21
C ALA A 26 -10.25 -48.96 -9.24
N ILE A 27 -11.47 -49.18 -8.72
CA ILE A 27 -11.77 -50.29 -7.81
C ILE A 27 -11.54 -51.63 -8.53
N TYR A 28 -11.88 -51.72 -9.82
CA TYR A 28 -11.59 -52.90 -10.62
C TYR A 28 -10.08 -53.13 -10.77
N PHE A 29 -9.30 -52.07 -11.04
CA PHE A 29 -7.84 -52.16 -11.13
C PHE A 29 -7.18 -52.51 -9.80
N ASP A 30 -7.67 -51.99 -8.67
CA ASP A 30 -7.18 -52.36 -7.35
C ASP A 30 -7.30 -53.87 -7.12
N LYS A 31 -8.46 -54.44 -7.48
CA LYS A 31 -8.71 -55.88 -7.41
C LYS A 31 -7.83 -56.66 -8.39
N LEU A 32 -7.68 -56.17 -9.61
CA LEU A 32 -6.91 -56.84 -10.67
C LEU A 32 -5.40 -56.87 -10.36
N LEU A 33 -4.85 -55.79 -9.81
CA LEU A 33 -3.42 -55.61 -9.53
C LEU A 33 -3.03 -56.00 -8.10
N GLY A 34 -3.98 -56.44 -7.27
CA GLY A 34 -3.74 -56.83 -5.88
C GLY A 34 -3.28 -55.68 -4.99
N PHE A 35 -3.74 -54.46 -5.24
CA PHE A 35 -3.37 -53.32 -4.42
C PHE A 35 -4.03 -53.40 -3.03
N GLU A 36 -3.20 -53.44 -2.00
CA GLU A 36 -3.69 -53.35 -0.62
C GLU A 36 -4.24 -51.95 -0.32
N SER A 37 -5.41 -51.90 0.30
CA SER A 37 -6.03 -50.66 0.77
C SER A 37 -5.25 -50.11 1.96
N ASN A 38 -4.68 -48.92 1.82
CA ASN A 38 -4.03 -48.20 2.93
C ASN A 38 -4.73 -46.84 3.12
N PRO A 39 -5.82 -46.79 3.89
CA PRO A 39 -6.62 -45.58 4.05
C PRO A 39 -5.87 -44.53 4.87
N ALA A 40 -5.59 -43.39 4.26
CA ALA A 40 -5.12 -42.20 4.94
C ALA A 40 -6.32 -41.37 5.44
N LEU A 41 -7.18 -42.02 6.25
CA LEU A 41 -8.52 -41.54 6.59
C LEU A 41 -8.54 -40.10 7.14
N VAL A 42 -7.65 -39.79 8.09
CA VAL A 42 -7.57 -38.45 8.70
C VAL A 42 -7.22 -37.38 7.65
N ALA A 43 -6.21 -37.63 6.83
CA ALA A 43 -5.79 -36.70 5.78
C ALA A 43 -6.88 -36.54 4.70
N GLY A 44 -7.55 -37.64 4.32
CA GLY A 44 -8.66 -37.61 3.37
C GLY A 44 -9.86 -36.82 3.89
N ILE A 45 -10.25 -37.00 5.17
CA ILE A 45 -11.33 -36.22 5.81
C ILE A 45 -10.95 -34.73 5.89
N LEU A 46 -9.71 -34.39 6.24
CA LEU A 46 -9.24 -33.01 6.28
C LEU A 46 -9.29 -32.33 4.91
N ILE A 47 -8.87 -33.01 3.85
CA ILE A 47 -8.98 -32.49 2.48
C ILE A 47 -10.46 -32.32 2.09
N MET A 48 -11.29 -33.33 2.37
CA MET A 48 -12.71 -33.32 2.00
C MET A 48 -13.51 -32.22 2.70
N SER A 49 -13.23 -31.97 3.98
CA SER A 49 -13.92 -30.94 4.78
C SER A 49 -13.69 -29.53 4.27
N ILE A 50 -12.62 -29.29 3.51
CA ILE A 50 -12.32 -28.02 2.84
C ILE A 50 -12.79 -28.05 1.38
N ALA A 51 -12.46 -29.11 0.65
CA ALA A 51 -12.69 -29.20 -0.79
C ALA A 51 -14.19 -29.18 -1.16
N LEU A 52 -15.02 -29.93 -0.44
CA LEU A 52 -16.44 -30.05 -0.77
C LEU A 52 -17.20 -28.73 -0.55
N PRO A 53 -17.06 -28.01 0.59
CA PRO A 53 -17.66 -26.69 0.73
C PRO A 53 -17.15 -25.68 -0.29
N MET A 54 -15.85 -25.69 -0.61
CA MET A 54 -15.28 -24.78 -1.61
C MET A 54 -15.80 -25.07 -3.03
N LEU A 55 -16.01 -26.34 -3.38
CA LEU A 55 -16.65 -26.73 -4.63
C LEU A 55 -18.09 -26.21 -4.70
N VAL A 56 -18.87 -26.41 -3.64
CA VAL A 56 -20.26 -25.91 -3.56
C VAL A 56 -20.30 -24.38 -3.68
N ILE A 57 -19.42 -23.66 -2.97
CA ILE A 57 -19.32 -22.20 -3.06
C ILE A 57 -18.90 -21.77 -4.47
N SER A 58 -17.99 -22.49 -5.13
CA SER A 58 -17.54 -22.19 -6.50
C SER A 58 -18.68 -22.30 -7.52
N ILE A 59 -19.52 -23.33 -7.37
CA ILE A 59 -20.72 -23.55 -8.21
C ILE A 59 -21.78 -22.48 -7.90
N ALA A 60 -22.02 -22.19 -6.62
CA ALA A 60 -22.97 -21.16 -6.21
C ALA A 60 -22.57 -19.78 -6.72
N GLN A 61 -21.30 -19.39 -6.57
CA GLN A 61 -20.77 -18.13 -7.12
C GLN A 61 -20.90 -18.09 -8.64
N PHE A 62 -20.53 -19.16 -9.34
CA PHE A 62 -20.71 -19.21 -10.79
C PHE A 62 -22.15 -18.94 -11.19
N ARG A 63 -23.10 -19.57 -10.49
CA ARG A 63 -24.54 -19.43 -10.77
C ARG A 63 -25.05 -18.03 -10.45
N ILE A 64 -24.65 -17.45 -9.31
CA ILE A 64 -25.05 -16.10 -8.91
C ILE A 64 -24.57 -15.08 -9.94
N PHE A 65 -23.32 -15.18 -10.39
CA PHE A 65 -22.73 -14.19 -11.31
C PHE A 65 -23.10 -14.40 -12.78
N SER A 66 -23.23 -15.65 -13.25
CA SER A 66 -23.56 -15.92 -14.66
C SER A 66 -25.06 -16.09 -14.94
N GLY A 67 -25.86 -16.38 -13.90
CA GLY A 67 -27.22 -16.88 -14.03
C GLY A 67 -27.31 -18.30 -14.63
N LYS A 68 -26.18 -18.97 -14.87
CA LYS A 68 -26.08 -20.27 -15.56
C LYS A 68 -25.45 -21.34 -14.68
N TYR A 69 -25.57 -22.60 -15.12
CA TYR A 69 -24.84 -23.72 -14.54
C TYR A 69 -23.44 -23.82 -15.16
N PRO A 70 -22.43 -24.30 -14.41
CA PRO A 70 -21.06 -24.46 -14.90
C PRO A 70 -20.94 -25.66 -15.85
N VAL A 71 -21.54 -25.52 -17.03
CA VAL A 71 -21.55 -26.52 -18.10
C VAL A 71 -21.17 -25.85 -19.41
N SER A 72 -20.26 -26.47 -20.15
CA SER A 72 -19.74 -25.94 -21.43
C SER A 72 -20.85 -25.70 -22.48
N ALA A 73 -21.98 -26.40 -22.35
CA ALA A 73 -23.17 -26.24 -23.18
C ALA A 73 -23.96 -24.94 -22.94
N ASP A 74 -23.72 -24.23 -21.83
CA ASP A 74 -24.37 -22.95 -21.49
C ASP A 74 -23.33 -21.91 -21.02
N PRO A 75 -22.43 -21.48 -21.92
CA PRO A 75 -21.25 -20.71 -21.54
C PRO A 75 -21.63 -19.31 -21.05
N PRO A 76 -20.94 -18.78 -20.01
CA PRO A 76 -21.33 -17.55 -19.35
C PRO A 76 -21.28 -16.36 -20.31
N LYS A 77 -22.31 -15.49 -20.23
CA LYS A 77 -22.37 -14.23 -20.98
C LYS A 77 -21.62 -13.10 -20.29
N VAL A 78 -21.43 -13.22 -18.97
CA VAL A 78 -20.80 -12.24 -18.11
C VAL A 78 -19.43 -12.75 -17.66
N PHE A 79 -18.48 -11.84 -17.51
CA PHE A 79 -17.10 -12.17 -17.19
C PHE A 79 -16.87 -12.34 -15.66
N ILE A 80 -16.76 -13.62 -15.28
CA ILE A 80 -16.27 -14.27 -14.05
C ILE A 80 -14.95 -13.80 -13.42
N ARG A 81 -14.85 -12.81 -12.52
CA ARG A 81 -13.55 -12.46 -11.88
C ARG A 81 -13.56 -12.05 -10.40
N THR A 82 -14.65 -12.29 -9.69
CA THR A 82 -14.81 -11.96 -8.26
C THR A 82 -14.87 -13.23 -7.42
N GLY A 83 -14.72 -13.10 -6.10
CA GLY A 83 -14.78 -14.25 -5.19
C GLY A 83 -13.64 -15.26 -5.45
N LEU A 84 -13.97 -16.55 -5.53
CA LEU A 84 -12.99 -17.62 -5.79
C LEU A 84 -12.38 -17.51 -7.18
N TYR A 85 -13.11 -16.95 -8.15
CA TYR A 85 -12.63 -16.69 -9.50
C TYR A 85 -11.61 -15.54 -9.54
N ALA A 86 -11.55 -14.68 -8.53
CA ALA A 86 -10.45 -13.72 -8.42
C ALA A 86 -9.11 -14.41 -8.10
N VAL A 87 -9.16 -15.56 -7.42
CA VAL A 87 -7.98 -16.28 -6.92
C VAL A 87 -7.53 -17.35 -7.91
N TRP A 88 -8.48 -18.18 -8.35
CA TRP A 88 -8.28 -19.30 -9.27
C TRP A 88 -9.02 -19.06 -10.57
N ARG A 89 -8.41 -19.40 -11.70
CA ARG A 89 -9.09 -19.36 -13.01
C ARG A 89 -10.28 -20.31 -13.06
N HIS A 90 -10.07 -21.51 -12.52
CA HIS A 90 -10.98 -22.65 -12.61
C HIS A 90 -11.16 -23.28 -11.23
N PRO A 91 -11.78 -22.57 -10.26
CA PRO A 91 -11.93 -23.08 -8.90
C PRO A 91 -12.78 -24.35 -8.84
N ILE A 92 -13.78 -24.50 -9.72
CA ILE A 92 -14.59 -25.72 -9.80
C ILE A 92 -13.71 -26.95 -10.10
N TYR A 93 -12.85 -26.88 -11.11
CA TYR A 93 -11.95 -28.00 -11.44
C TYR A 93 -10.98 -28.27 -10.29
N LEU A 94 -10.33 -27.23 -9.76
CA LEU A 94 -9.40 -27.41 -8.63
C LEU A 94 -10.04 -28.12 -7.43
N PHE A 95 -11.20 -27.64 -6.97
CA PHE A 95 -11.86 -28.22 -5.80
C PHE A 95 -12.47 -29.59 -6.10
N TYR A 96 -12.84 -29.87 -7.35
CA TYR A 96 -13.30 -31.19 -7.74
C TYR A 96 -12.16 -32.22 -7.72
N GLY A 97 -10.99 -31.88 -8.28
CA GLY A 97 -9.79 -32.71 -8.16
C GLY A 97 -9.40 -32.97 -6.70
N LEU A 98 -9.50 -31.96 -5.83
CA LEU A 98 -9.24 -32.12 -4.39
C LEU A 98 -10.29 -33.01 -3.69
N THR A 99 -11.57 -32.91 -4.07
CA THR A 99 -12.61 -33.83 -3.59
C THR A 99 -12.30 -35.27 -3.99
N LEU A 100 -11.85 -35.51 -5.23
CA LEU A 100 -11.44 -36.84 -5.67
C LEU A 100 -10.21 -37.35 -4.91
N LEU A 101 -9.19 -36.51 -4.68
CA LEU A 101 -8.03 -36.85 -3.86
C LEU A 101 -8.45 -37.24 -2.44
N GLY A 102 -9.29 -36.41 -1.79
CA GLY A 102 -9.80 -36.71 -0.45
C GLY A 102 -10.55 -38.04 -0.41
N SER A 103 -11.35 -38.35 -1.43
CA SER A 103 -12.06 -39.63 -1.53
C SER A 103 -11.09 -40.81 -1.69
N ALA A 104 -10.10 -40.70 -2.59
CA ALA A 104 -9.10 -41.75 -2.82
C ALA A 104 -8.35 -42.10 -1.53
N MET A 105 -8.02 -41.09 -0.72
CA MET A 105 -7.34 -41.25 0.57
C MET A 105 -8.23 -41.88 1.64
N ILE A 106 -9.53 -41.54 1.68
CA ILE A 106 -10.50 -42.15 2.61
C ILE A 106 -10.67 -43.65 2.30
N TRP A 107 -10.85 -43.99 1.02
CA TRP A 107 -11.03 -45.38 0.58
C TRP A 107 -9.72 -46.17 0.55
N GLY A 108 -8.55 -45.50 0.62
CA GLY A 108 -7.24 -46.13 0.56
C GLY A 108 -6.93 -46.78 -0.80
N SER A 109 -7.61 -46.37 -1.87
CA SER A 109 -7.50 -46.96 -3.20
C SER A 109 -6.28 -46.42 -3.96
N ARG A 110 -5.33 -47.31 -4.28
CA ARG A 110 -4.14 -46.95 -5.08
C ARG A 110 -4.50 -46.70 -6.54
N GLY A 111 -5.45 -47.43 -7.10
CA GLY A 111 -6.00 -47.21 -8.43
C GLY A 111 -6.64 -45.83 -8.54
N MET A 112 -7.39 -45.38 -7.52
CA MET A 112 -7.95 -44.04 -7.53
C MET A 112 -6.86 -42.97 -7.49
N LEU A 113 -5.80 -43.19 -6.70
CA LEU A 113 -4.71 -42.24 -6.52
C LEU A 113 -3.71 -42.20 -7.70
N LEU A 114 -3.43 -43.34 -8.32
CA LEU A 114 -2.40 -43.49 -9.36
C LEU A 114 -2.96 -43.51 -10.78
N ILE A 115 -4.25 -43.83 -10.96
CA ILE A 115 -4.87 -43.92 -12.29
C ILE A 115 -5.95 -42.85 -12.43
N THR A 116 -6.99 -42.90 -11.58
CA THR A 116 -8.16 -42.01 -11.74
C THR A 116 -7.81 -40.56 -11.53
N LEU A 117 -7.11 -40.23 -10.43
CA LEU A 117 -6.77 -38.84 -10.12
C LEU A 117 -5.87 -38.21 -11.20
N PRO A 118 -4.76 -38.84 -11.65
CA PRO A 118 -3.96 -38.29 -12.75
C PRO A 118 -4.74 -38.17 -14.06
N ALA A 119 -5.53 -39.19 -14.44
CA ALA A 119 -6.35 -39.14 -15.64
C ALA A 119 -7.38 -37.99 -15.59
N PHE A 120 -8.01 -37.81 -14.43
CA PHE A 120 -8.97 -36.75 -14.20
C PHE A 120 -8.31 -35.36 -14.26
N ILE A 121 -7.17 -35.17 -13.61
CA ILE A 121 -6.40 -33.92 -13.69
C ILE A 121 -6.04 -33.60 -15.15
N VAL A 122 -5.56 -34.58 -15.94
CA VAL A 122 -5.27 -34.39 -17.36
C VAL A 122 -6.50 -33.93 -18.12
N LEU A 123 -7.65 -34.58 -17.90
CA LEU A 123 -8.92 -34.18 -18.52
C LEU A 123 -9.30 -32.75 -18.13
N GLU A 124 -9.23 -32.39 -16.84
CA GLU A 124 -9.52 -31.04 -16.36
C GLU A 124 -8.63 -29.98 -17.00
N PHE A 125 -7.32 -30.25 -17.14
CA PHE A 125 -6.42 -29.32 -17.83
C PHE A 125 -6.79 -29.17 -19.30
N VAL A 126 -7.06 -30.27 -20.01
CA VAL A 126 -7.49 -30.25 -21.42
C VAL A 126 -8.78 -29.44 -21.58
N TYR A 127 -9.79 -29.71 -20.76
CA TYR A 127 -11.05 -28.96 -20.77
C TYR A 127 -10.85 -27.50 -20.41
N GLY A 128 -10.06 -27.20 -19.38
CA GLY A 128 -9.70 -25.85 -19.00
C GLY A 128 -9.01 -25.08 -20.13
N PHE A 129 -8.12 -25.72 -20.90
CA PHE A 129 -7.51 -25.10 -22.07
C PHE A 129 -8.51 -24.83 -23.21
N ILE A 130 -9.44 -25.75 -23.45
CA ILE A 130 -10.50 -25.57 -24.46
C ILE A 130 -11.42 -24.42 -24.04
N GLU A 131 -11.86 -24.40 -22.78
CA GLU A 131 -12.68 -23.34 -22.21
C GLU A 131 -11.96 -22.00 -22.29
N GLU A 132 -10.67 -21.94 -21.92
CA GLU A 132 -9.84 -20.75 -22.06
C GLU A 132 -9.80 -20.22 -23.50
N LYS A 133 -9.66 -21.09 -24.50
CA LYS A 133 -9.69 -20.67 -25.91
C LYS A 133 -11.04 -20.07 -26.29
N ILE A 134 -12.14 -20.65 -25.80
CA ILE A 134 -13.50 -20.13 -26.03
C ILE A 134 -13.67 -18.78 -25.34
N LEU A 135 -13.18 -18.63 -24.11
CA LEU A 135 -13.26 -17.40 -23.34
C LEU A 135 -12.37 -16.29 -23.93
N VAL A 136 -11.18 -16.62 -24.45
CA VAL A 136 -10.34 -15.67 -25.22
C VAL A 136 -11.06 -15.21 -26.48
N LYS A 137 -11.65 -16.13 -27.26
CA LYS A 137 -12.42 -15.74 -28.46
C LYS A 137 -13.62 -14.86 -28.13
N ARG A 138 -14.23 -15.05 -26.96
CA ARG A 138 -15.43 -14.31 -26.54
C ARG A 138 -15.12 -12.95 -25.92
N PHE A 139 -14.13 -12.88 -25.05
CA PHE A 139 -13.84 -11.70 -24.22
C PHE A 139 -12.54 -10.99 -24.61
N GLY A 140 -11.76 -11.54 -25.55
CA GLY A 140 -10.55 -10.94 -26.09
C GLY A 140 -9.51 -10.61 -25.01
N ASP A 141 -9.00 -9.38 -25.06
CA ASP A 141 -7.96 -8.88 -24.16
C ASP A 141 -8.35 -8.96 -22.69
N LYS A 142 -9.64 -8.79 -22.36
CA LYS A 142 -10.14 -8.88 -20.97
C LYS A 142 -9.79 -10.23 -20.34
N TYR A 143 -9.97 -11.33 -21.09
CA TYR A 143 -9.64 -12.66 -20.60
C TYR A 143 -8.13 -12.94 -20.61
N LEU A 144 -7.41 -12.43 -21.60
CA LEU A 144 -5.95 -12.53 -21.65
C LEU A 144 -5.29 -11.82 -20.45
N ASN A 145 -5.85 -10.70 -20.01
CA ASN A 145 -5.40 -9.97 -18.84
C ASN A 145 -5.71 -10.71 -17.54
N TYR A 146 -6.93 -11.25 -17.42
CA TYR A 146 -7.30 -12.13 -16.32
C TYR A 146 -6.36 -13.34 -16.19
N LYS A 147 -6.05 -14.02 -17.29
CA LYS A 147 -5.12 -15.16 -17.33
C LYS A 147 -3.72 -14.81 -16.83
N LYS A 148 -3.30 -13.54 -16.94
CA LYS A 148 -2.04 -13.09 -16.33
C LYS A 148 -2.19 -13.12 -14.81
N ILE A 149 -3.23 -12.49 -14.26
CA ILE A 149 -3.40 -12.28 -12.81
C ILE A 149 -3.90 -13.49 -12.02
N THR A 150 -4.52 -14.49 -12.67
CA THR A 150 -5.05 -15.68 -12.01
C THR A 150 -4.35 -16.96 -12.44
N SER A 151 -4.16 -17.86 -11.49
CA SER A 151 -3.56 -19.18 -11.72
C SER A 151 -4.63 -20.25 -11.93
N ILE A 152 -4.30 -21.33 -12.61
CA ILE A 152 -5.17 -22.52 -12.63
C ILE A 152 -5.15 -23.21 -11.25
N VAL A 153 -3.96 -23.40 -10.67
CA VAL A 153 -3.76 -24.22 -9.46
C VAL A 153 -3.28 -23.40 -8.26
N ILE A 154 -2.10 -22.78 -8.35
CA ILE A 154 -1.45 -22.11 -7.22
C ILE A 154 -1.71 -20.60 -7.28
N PRO A 155 -2.49 -20.02 -6.35
CA PRO A 155 -2.78 -18.58 -6.32
C PRO A 155 -1.51 -17.74 -6.40
N ARG A 156 -1.61 -16.55 -6.99
CA ARG A 156 -0.50 -15.59 -6.95
C ARG A 156 -0.16 -15.21 -5.51
N LEU A 157 1.11 -14.84 -5.28
CA LEU A 157 1.63 -14.43 -3.97
C LEU A 157 0.75 -13.38 -3.29
N TYR A 158 0.16 -12.45 -4.05
CA TYR A 158 -0.80 -11.46 -3.57
C TYR A 158 -1.91 -12.06 -2.69
N TYR A 159 -2.53 -13.17 -3.12
CA TYR A 159 -3.61 -13.83 -2.39
C TYR A 159 -3.11 -14.63 -1.18
N TRP A 160 -1.92 -15.22 -1.30
CA TRP A 160 -1.25 -15.87 -0.16
C TRP A 160 -0.84 -14.91 0.94
N LEU A 161 -0.61 -13.63 0.62
CA LEU A 161 -0.34 -12.60 1.62
C LEU A 161 -1.65 -12.10 2.25
N LYS A 162 -2.72 -11.95 1.47
CA LYS A 162 -4.01 -11.44 1.96
C LYS A 162 -4.62 -12.29 3.08
N ILE A 163 -4.62 -13.62 2.94
CA ILE A 163 -5.32 -14.52 3.89
C ILE A 163 -4.63 -14.57 5.27
N PRO A 164 -3.32 -14.87 5.39
CA PRO A 164 -2.65 -14.89 6.69
C PRO A 164 -2.56 -13.50 7.31
N CYS A 165 -2.34 -12.45 6.51
CA CYS A 165 -2.38 -11.08 7.03
C CYS A 165 -3.75 -10.76 7.63
N PHE A 166 -4.85 -11.19 7.02
CA PHE A 166 -6.17 -11.01 7.63
C PHE A 166 -6.25 -11.65 9.02
N PHE A 167 -5.88 -12.91 9.18
CA PHE A 167 -5.97 -13.56 10.50
C PHE A 167 -5.00 -12.99 11.54
N LEU A 168 -3.80 -12.59 11.12
CA LEU A 168 -2.80 -11.98 12.01
C LEU A 168 -3.19 -10.57 12.44
N PHE A 169 -3.77 -9.77 11.54
CA PHE A 169 -4.00 -8.34 11.75
C PHE A 169 -5.47 -7.99 12.08
N ALA A 170 -6.45 -8.83 11.74
CA ALA A 170 -7.86 -8.61 12.08
C ALA A 170 -8.11 -8.38 13.58
N PRO A 171 -7.53 -9.14 14.53
CA PRO A 171 -7.77 -8.89 15.95
C PRO A 171 -7.18 -7.54 16.42
N LEU A 172 -6.16 -7.03 15.74
CA LEU A 172 -5.49 -5.77 16.11
C LEU A 172 -6.30 -4.54 15.66
N PHE A 173 -7.04 -4.64 14.55
CA PHE A 173 -7.58 -3.45 13.86
C PHE A 173 -9.10 -3.26 13.86
N SER A 174 -9.90 -4.19 14.44
CA SER A 174 -11.38 -4.09 14.45
C SER A 174 -11.95 -3.61 13.11
N TYR A 175 -11.60 -4.31 12.04
CA TYR A 175 -11.72 -3.86 10.66
C TYR A 175 -13.17 -3.88 10.14
N LYS A 176 -13.68 -2.76 9.62
CA LYS A 176 -15.02 -2.65 9.02
C LYS A 176 -14.95 -2.13 7.58
N VAL A 177 -15.83 -2.63 6.71
CA VAL A 177 -15.92 -2.23 5.30
C VAL A 177 -17.36 -1.91 4.94
N SER A 178 -17.57 -0.77 4.28
CA SER A 178 -18.87 -0.28 3.77
C SER A 178 -18.72 0.28 2.35
N GLY A 179 -19.85 0.49 1.65
CA GLY A 179 -19.87 1.07 0.30
C GLY A 179 -19.47 0.10 -0.81
N LYS A 180 -19.47 -1.22 -0.57
CA LYS A 180 -19.01 -2.21 -1.55
C LYS A 180 -19.82 -2.20 -2.85
N GLU A 181 -21.06 -1.75 -2.77
CA GLU A 181 -21.98 -1.50 -3.88
C GLU A 181 -21.46 -0.44 -4.86
N ASN A 182 -20.60 0.48 -4.42
CA ASN A 182 -20.00 1.51 -5.28
C ASN A 182 -18.79 1.01 -6.06
N ILE A 183 -18.29 -0.21 -5.78
CA ILE A 183 -17.13 -0.77 -6.47
C ILE A 183 -17.54 -1.10 -7.92
N PRO A 184 -16.84 -0.58 -8.95
CA PRO A 184 -17.15 -0.94 -10.32
C PRO A 184 -17.06 -2.46 -10.55
N ASP A 185 -18.03 -3.00 -11.28
CA ASP A 185 -18.04 -4.41 -11.73
C ASP A 185 -16.81 -4.76 -12.57
N SER A 186 -16.17 -3.74 -13.15
CA SER A 186 -15.02 -3.91 -14.01
C SER A 186 -13.94 -2.85 -13.93
N PRO A 187 -12.70 -3.25 -13.66
CA PRO A 187 -11.50 -2.55 -14.10
C PRO A 187 -11.48 -2.29 -15.62
N PRO A 188 -10.71 -1.29 -16.09
CA PRO A 188 -9.78 -0.46 -15.33
C PRO A 188 -10.47 0.72 -14.62
N PHE A 189 -9.97 1.08 -13.44
CA PHE A 189 -10.32 2.30 -12.73
C PHE A 189 -9.22 2.66 -11.73
N PHE A 190 -9.19 3.92 -11.30
CA PHE A 190 -8.29 4.37 -10.24
C PHE A 190 -8.94 4.14 -8.87
N LEU A 191 -8.21 3.54 -7.94
CA LEU A 191 -8.59 3.46 -6.53
C LEU A 191 -7.81 4.53 -5.77
N VAL A 192 -8.51 5.52 -5.22
CA VAL A 192 -7.89 6.73 -4.66
C VAL A 192 -8.22 6.85 -3.18
N SER A 193 -7.21 7.09 -2.35
CA SER A 193 -7.34 7.24 -0.89
C SER A 193 -6.28 8.21 -0.37
N CYS A 194 -6.48 8.74 0.84
CA CYS A 194 -5.41 9.41 1.58
C CYS A 194 -4.35 8.41 2.09
N HIS A 195 -3.12 8.89 2.35
CA HIS A 195 -1.99 8.11 2.83
C HIS A 195 -1.46 8.64 4.16
N ARG A 196 -1.77 7.95 5.26
CA ARG A 196 -1.42 8.36 6.63
C ARG A 196 -0.65 7.28 7.41
N ASN A 197 -0.47 6.10 6.82
CA ASN A 197 0.18 4.96 7.45
C ASN A 197 0.90 4.05 6.43
N TYR A 198 2.03 3.46 6.84
CA TYR A 198 2.76 2.39 6.12
C TYR A 198 1.86 1.26 5.60
N ILE A 199 0.80 0.90 6.32
CA ILE A 199 -0.05 -0.25 6.00
C ILE A 199 -1.39 0.10 5.35
N ASP A 200 -1.60 1.36 4.93
CA ASP A 200 -2.80 1.76 4.18
C ASP A 200 -3.09 0.87 2.96
N PRO A 201 -2.09 0.50 2.11
CA PRO A 201 -2.35 -0.36 0.95
C PRO A 201 -2.91 -1.73 1.35
N PHE A 202 -2.56 -2.24 2.52
CA PHE A 202 -3.07 -3.51 3.03
C PHE A 202 -4.51 -3.39 3.50
N PHE A 203 -4.90 -2.30 4.15
CA PHE A 203 -6.30 -2.05 4.52
C PHE A 203 -7.18 -2.00 3.28
N LEU A 204 -6.76 -1.27 2.24
CA LEU A 204 -7.50 -1.24 0.98
C LEU A 204 -7.58 -2.63 0.33
N ALA A 205 -6.45 -3.33 0.21
CA ALA A 205 -6.40 -4.67 -0.38
C ALA A 205 -7.30 -5.68 0.34
N GLN A 206 -7.46 -5.55 1.67
CA GLN A 206 -8.28 -6.45 2.47
C GLN A 206 -9.78 -6.30 2.15
N GLY A 207 -10.28 -5.06 2.09
CA GLY A 207 -11.69 -4.76 1.85
C GLY A 207 -12.12 -4.91 0.39
N PHE A 208 -11.17 -5.02 -0.52
CA PHE A 208 -11.39 -4.89 -1.95
C PHE A 208 -11.29 -6.23 -2.71
N PRO A 209 -12.15 -6.47 -3.72
CA PRO A 209 -12.22 -7.78 -4.39
C PRO A 209 -11.11 -8.00 -5.44
N TYR A 210 -10.53 -6.95 -6.01
CA TYR A 210 -9.53 -7.06 -7.07
C TYR A 210 -8.10 -6.88 -6.55
N PRO A 211 -7.07 -7.38 -7.27
CA PRO A 211 -5.69 -6.98 -7.04
C PRO A 211 -5.51 -5.48 -7.32
N ILE A 212 -4.83 -4.78 -6.42
CA ILE A 212 -4.55 -3.35 -6.57
C ILE A 212 -3.09 -3.18 -6.99
N ARG A 213 -2.85 -2.59 -8.16
CA ARG A 213 -1.52 -2.18 -8.62
C ARG A 213 -1.19 -0.82 -8.05
N ASN A 214 -0.68 -0.81 -6.82
CA ASN A 214 -0.32 0.43 -6.14
C ASN A 214 0.90 1.09 -6.79
N ILE A 215 0.82 2.40 -7.02
CA ILE A 215 2.01 3.20 -7.32
C ILE A 215 2.88 3.24 -6.07
N THR A 216 4.10 2.73 -6.19
CA THR A 216 5.03 2.56 -5.07
C THR A 216 6.35 3.24 -5.39
N THR A 217 6.95 3.84 -4.37
CA THR A 217 8.24 4.51 -4.46
C THR A 217 9.35 3.55 -4.95
N PHE A 218 10.20 3.99 -5.89
CA PHE A 218 11.24 3.17 -6.53
C PHE A 218 12.26 2.59 -5.53
N GLU A 219 12.40 3.23 -4.38
CA GLU A 219 13.22 2.85 -3.24
C GLU A 219 12.95 1.41 -2.79
N MET A 220 11.69 0.99 -2.87
CA MET A 220 11.28 -0.37 -2.56
C MET A 220 11.87 -1.41 -3.53
N TYR A 221 12.40 -1.00 -4.68
CA TYR A 221 13.00 -1.85 -5.70
C TYR A 221 14.54 -1.84 -5.68
N ARG A 222 15.18 -1.16 -4.72
CA ARG A 222 16.66 -1.06 -4.64
C ARG A 222 17.33 -2.39 -4.25
N THR A 223 16.72 -3.17 -3.37
CA THR A 223 17.27 -4.48 -2.94
C THR A 223 16.64 -5.64 -3.71
N GLY A 224 17.37 -6.75 -3.89
CA GLY A 224 16.84 -7.93 -4.60
C GLY A 224 15.59 -8.52 -3.95
N LYS A 225 15.58 -8.62 -2.61
CA LYS A 225 14.46 -9.18 -1.82
C LYS A 225 13.20 -8.32 -1.95
N THR A 226 13.32 -7.01 -1.69
CA THR A 226 12.18 -6.09 -1.77
C THR A 226 11.70 -5.92 -3.21
N ARG A 227 12.62 -5.83 -4.18
CA ARG A 227 12.28 -5.81 -5.61
C ARG A 227 11.45 -7.02 -6.03
N TRP A 228 11.86 -8.22 -5.63
CA TRP A 228 11.10 -9.44 -5.93
C TRP A 228 9.70 -9.37 -5.31
N PHE A 229 9.59 -8.95 -4.04
CA PHE A 229 8.32 -8.82 -3.33
C PHE A 229 7.35 -7.84 -4.00
N PHE A 230 7.79 -6.61 -4.28
CA PHE A 230 6.93 -5.59 -4.90
C PHE A 230 6.62 -5.89 -6.38
N LYS A 231 7.50 -6.61 -7.09
CA LYS A 231 7.16 -7.15 -8.42
C LYS A 231 6.11 -8.26 -8.34
N ALA A 232 6.17 -9.13 -7.32
CA ALA A 232 5.18 -10.18 -7.13
C ALA A 232 3.79 -9.63 -6.73
N LEU A 233 3.76 -8.46 -6.10
CA LEU A 233 2.53 -7.68 -5.85
C LEU A 233 2.06 -6.86 -7.07
N ASP A 234 2.80 -6.86 -8.17
CA ASP A 234 2.48 -6.14 -9.41
C ASP A 234 2.35 -4.60 -9.20
N CYS A 235 3.14 -4.06 -8.26
CA CYS A 235 3.20 -2.62 -7.97
C CYS A 235 3.89 -1.85 -9.11
N ILE A 236 3.45 -0.62 -9.34
CA ILE A 236 4.02 0.28 -10.35
C ILE A 236 5.11 1.13 -9.69
N PRO A 237 6.39 0.99 -10.07
CA PRO A 237 7.46 1.81 -9.50
C PRO A 237 7.35 3.26 -9.98
N LYS A 238 7.51 4.22 -9.05
CA LYS A 238 7.60 5.66 -9.34
C LYS A 238 8.78 6.28 -8.59
N LYS A 239 9.63 7.02 -9.29
CA LYS A 239 10.56 7.95 -8.65
C LYS A 239 9.79 9.21 -8.24
N ARG A 240 9.86 9.61 -6.97
CA ARG A 240 9.12 10.79 -6.49
C ARG A 240 9.71 12.06 -7.10
N TYR A 241 8.85 13.05 -7.35
CA TYR A 241 9.23 14.40 -7.80
C TYR A 241 10.08 14.46 -9.09
N LEU A 242 10.04 13.36 -9.85
CA LEU A 242 10.64 13.19 -11.16
C LEU A 242 9.54 12.91 -12.17
N ASN A 243 9.54 13.64 -13.28
CA ASN A 243 8.68 13.35 -14.44
C ASN A 243 9.18 12.08 -15.12
N ASP A 244 8.85 10.94 -14.53
CA ASP A 244 9.28 9.65 -14.98
C ASP A 244 8.32 9.14 -16.07
N TYR A 245 8.73 9.34 -17.33
CA TYR A 245 8.03 8.78 -18.50
C TYR A 245 7.82 7.26 -18.38
N SER A 246 8.70 6.55 -17.66
CA SER A 246 8.55 5.11 -17.44
C SER A 246 7.34 4.78 -16.56
N THR A 247 7.07 5.57 -15.51
CA THR A 247 5.87 5.44 -14.68
C THR A 247 4.60 5.64 -15.52
N GLY A 248 4.57 6.69 -16.36
CA GLY A 248 3.44 6.96 -17.25
C GLY A 248 3.16 5.80 -18.22
N ARG A 249 4.21 5.19 -18.79
CA ARG A 249 4.07 3.99 -19.64
C ARG A 249 3.51 2.79 -18.88
N GLU A 250 3.95 2.55 -17.65
CA GLU A 250 3.44 1.45 -16.83
C GLU A 250 1.96 1.68 -16.43
N ILE A 251 1.55 2.93 -16.17
CA ILE A 251 0.13 3.27 -15.95
C ILE A 251 -0.69 2.98 -17.20
N VAL A 252 -0.27 3.43 -18.39
CA VAL A 252 -0.98 3.14 -19.66
C VAL A 252 -1.07 1.63 -19.90
N LYS A 253 0.01 0.90 -19.63
CA LYS A 253 0.05 -0.56 -19.73
C LYS A 253 -0.88 -1.21 -18.71
N ALA A 254 -1.00 -0.68 -17.50
CA ALA A 254 -1.93 -1.18 -16.49
C ALA A 254 -3.39 -0.93 -16.87
N ILE A 255 -3.72 0.24 -17.43
CA ILE A 255 -5.05 0.55 -17.97
C ILE A 255 -5.42 -0.43 -19.10
N ARG A 256 -4.51 -0.64 -20.06
CA ARG A 256 -4.69 -1.64 -21.15
C ARG A 256 -4.78 -3.08 -20.65
N GLN A 257 -4.35 -3.33 -19.42
CA GLN A 257 -4.41 -4.63 -18.77
C GLN A 257 -5.64 -4.81 -17.87
N ASP A 258 -6.62 -3.91 -17.94
CA ASP A 258 -7.81 -3.92 -17.09
C ASP A 258 -7.43 -4.06 -15.60
N ALA A 259 -6.41 -3.33 -15.16
CA ALA A 259 -5.96 -3.37 -13.78
C ALA A 259 -6.61 -2.26 -12.95
N VAL A 260 -6.78 -2.50 -11.64
CA VAL A 260 -7.08 -1.44 -10.68
C VAL A 260 -5.77 -0.77 -10.29
N ILE A 261 -5.71 0.54 -10.40
CA ILE A 261 -4.49 1.32 -10.14
C ILE A 261 -4.70 2.07 -8.82
N GLY A 262 -3.93 1.69 -7.79
CA GLY A 262 -3.99 2.33 -6.49
C GLY A 262 -3.12 3.58 -6.45
N ILE A 263 -3.71 4.73 -6.14
CA ILE A 263 -3.03 6.02 -6.11
C ILE A 263 -3.34 6.76 -4.81
N TYR A 264 -2.28 7.23 -4.17
CA TYR A 264 -2.34 8.19 -3.07
C TYR A 264 -1.96 9.57 -3.63
N PRO A 265 -2.92 10.49 -3.81
CA PRO A 265 -2.71 11.70 -4.60
C PRO A 265 -1.76 12.71 -3.93
N GLU A 266 -1.54 12.58 -2.63
CA GLU A 266 -0.55 13.31 -1.83
C GLU A 266 0.90 13.01 -2.22
N GLY A 267 1.18 11.82 -2.79
CA GLY A 267 2.53 11.39 -3.18
C GLY A 267 3.49 11.08 -2.02
N GLU A 268 3.09 11.37 -0.78
CA GLU A 268 3.82 11.07 0.45
C GLU A 268 2.84 10.80 1.60
N ARG A 269 3.35 10.29 2.73
CA ARG A 269 2.53 10.03 3.91
C ARG A 269 2.41 11.27 4.77
N ALA A 270 1.24 11.48 5.36
CA ALA A 270 1.05 12.49 6.38
C ALA A 270 1.87 12.18 7.65
N TRP A 271 2.43 13.23 8.25
CA TRP A 271 3.09 13.16 9.55
C TRP A 271 2.11 13.35 10.72
N THR A 272 0.97 13.96 10.42
CA THR A 272 -0.15 14.28 11.30
C THR A 272 -1.36 13.44 10.90
N GLU A 273 -2.44 13.57 11.68
CA GLU A 273 -3.74 12.94 11.47
C GLU A 273 -4.49 13.47 10.25
N THR A 274 -4.13 14.67 9.79
CA THR A 274 -4.67 15.36 8.61
C THR A 274 -4.07 14.82 7.32
N MET A 275 -4.83 14.90 6.23
CA MET A 275 -4.34 14.59 4.90
C MET A 275 -3.44 15.74 4.39
N ASN A 276 -2.37 15.44 3.67
CA ASN A 276 -1.59 16.43 2.95
C ASN A 276 -2.36 16.95 1.72
N ARG A 277 -1.84 18.01 1.10
CA ARG A 277 -2.37 18.52 -0.17
C ARG A 277 -2.12 17.56 -1.31
N LEU A 278 -3.02 17.56 -2.30
CA LEU A 278 -2.86 16.74 -3.48
C LEU A 278 -1.78 17.34 -4.37
N LYS A 279 -0.98 16.47 -5.01
CA LYS A 279 0.09 16.92 -5.91
C LYS A 279 -0.52 17.29 -7.28
N PRO A 280 -0.18 18.46 -7.86
CA PRO A 280 -0.69 18.88 -9.17
C PRO A 280 -0.44 17.85 -10.28
N GLU A 281 0.68 17.11 -10.22
CA GLU A 281 1.02 16.08 -11.20
C GLU A 281 0.03 14.91 -11.18
N THR A 282 -0.52 14.59 -9.99
CA THR A 282 -1.53 13.54 -9.86
C THR A 282 -2.89 14.03 -10.37
N LEU A 283 -3.24 15.30 -10.12
CA LEU A 283 -4.45 15.91 -10.67
C LEU A 283 -4.41 15.96 -12.20
N ASN A 284 -3.26 16.38 -12.77
CA ASN A 284 -3.01 16.36 -14.21
C ASN A 284 -3.11 14.96 -14.82
N LEU A 285 -2.66 13.92 -14.10
CA LEU A 285 -2.82 12.53 -14.51
C LEU A 285 -4.30 12.16 -14.62
N PHE A 286 -5.08 12.48 -13.59
CA PHE A 286 -6.51 12.18 -13.58
C PHE A 286 -7.25 12.93 -14.68
N HIS A 287 -6.98 14.22 -14.85
CA HIS A 287 -7.54 15.02 -15.95
C HIS A 287 -7.19 14.43 -17.32
N LYS A 288 -5.95 13.97 -17.52
CA LYS A 288 -5.52 13.31 -18.77
C LYS A 288 -6.21 11.96 -19.02
N PHE A 289 -6.50 11.20 -17.96
CA PHE A 289 -7.17 9.90 -18.02
C PHE A 289 -8.62 9.98 -17.56
N ARG A 290 -9.29 11.10 -17.83
CA ARG A 290 -10.67 11.39 -17.39
C ARG A 290 -11.74 10.41 -17.88
N ASP A 291 -11.45 9.62 -18.91
CA ASP A 291 -12.34 8.53 -19.36
C ASP A 291 -12.31 7.33 -18.40
N ILE A 292 -11.30 7.23 -17.54
CA ILE A 292 -11.13 6.16 -16.57
C ILE A 292 -11.79 6.56 -15.25
N PRO A 293 -12.74 5.77 -14.73
CA PRO A 293 -13.43 6.10 -13.48
C PRO A 293 -12.47 6.18 -12.29
N ILE A 294 -12.80 7.02 -11.32
CA ILE A 294 -12.12 7.11 -10.02
C ILE A 294 -13.06 6.56 -8.94
N LEU A 295 -12.62 5.56 -8.19
CA LEU A 295 -13.27 5.06 -6.99
C LEU A 295 -12.56 5.65 -5.76
N PRO A 296 -13.12 6.69 -5.12
CA PRO A 296 -12.57 7.25 -3.90
C PRO A 296 -12.84 6.33 -2.72
N VAL A 297 -11.92 6.28 -1.76
CA VAL A 297 -12.03 5.49 -0.55
C VAL A 297 -11.68 6.33 0.66
N LYS A 298 -12.62 6.45 1.60
CA LYS A 298 -12.33 7.01 2.93
C LYS A 298 -11.71 5.92 3.79
N LEU A 299 -10.45 6.14 4.16
CA LEU A 299 -9.71 5.26 5.06
C LEU A 299 -9.60 5.91 6.44
N GLN A 300 -10.46 5.48 7.35
CA GLN A 300 -10.61 6.07 8.68
C GLN A 300 -9.89 5.23 9.75
N GLY A 301 -9.28 5.90 10.72
CA GLY A 301 -8.62 5.29 11.86
C GLY A 301 -7.26 4.66 11.57
N SER A 302 -6.82 4.62 10.31
CA SER A 302 -5.54 4.01 9.93
C SER A 302 -4.33 4.75 10.51
N PHE A 303 -4.44 6.07 10.70
CA PHE A 303 -3.38 6.89 11.33
C PHE A 303 -3.03 6.38 12.74
N PHE A 304 -4.04 5.98 13.54
CA PHE A 304 -3.82 5.50 14.91
C PHE A 304 -3.10 4.14 14.98
N ALA A 305 -3.17 3.35 13.90
CA ALA A 305 -2.55 2.03 13.84
C ALA A 305 -1.02 2.11 13.77
N TRP A 306 -0.45 2.99 12.95
CA TRP A 306 1.01 3.13 12.84
C TRP A 306 1.38 4.49 12.24
N PRO A 307 1.36 5.56 13.06
CA PRO A 307 1.74 6.88 12.58
C PRO A 307 3.22 6.89 12.18
N MET A 308 3.59 7.81 11.28
CA MET A 308 4.93 7.87 10.69
C MET A 308 6.07 7.82 11.70
N TRP A 309 5.93 8.54 12.81
CA TRP A 309 6.93 8.61 13.89
C TRP A 309 6.96 7.38 14.80
N GLY A 310 5.90 6.58 14.84
CA GLY A 310 5.79 5.44 15.76
C GLY A 310 6.69 4.26 15.38
N LYS A 311 7.26 3.56 16.38
CA LYS A 311 8.18 2.43 16.15
C LYS A 311 7.52 1.15 15.63
N GLY A 312 6.20 1.02 15.74
CA GLY A 312 5.52 -0.20 15.33
C GLY A 312 4.00 -0.08 15.30
N VAL A 313 3.39 -1.16 14.82
CA VAL A 313 1.93 -1.33 14.72
C VAL A 313 1.28 -1.33 16.10
N ARG A 314 0.12 -0.68 16.21
CA ARG A 314 -0.71 -0.53 17.40
C ARG A 314 -2.14 -0.95 17.09
N ASN A 315 -2.86 -1.35 18.14
CA ASN A 315 -4.29 -1.65 18.02
C ASN A 315 -5.07 -0.37 17.74
N ALA A 316 -5.91 -0.41 16.70
CA ALA A 316 -6.75 0.69 16.28
C ALA A 316 -8.11 0.15 15.79
N ARG A 317 -9.08 1.03 15.55
CA ARG A 317 -10.25 0.68 14.74
C ARG A 317 -10.04 1.24 13.35
N VAL A 318 -10.23 0.44 12.32
CA VAL A 318 -10.07 0.88 10.92
C VAL A 318 -11.37 0.66 10.16
N ARG A 319 -11.84 1.71 9.48
CA ARG A 319 -13.00 1.66 8.59
C ARG A 319 -12.58 2.01 7.17
N VAL A 320 -12.98 1.17 6.22
CA VAL A 320 -12.78 1.38 4.79
C VAL A 320 -14.14 1.60 4.16
N GLU A 321 -14.36 2.78 3.61
CA GLU A 321 -15.64 3.16 3.01
C GLU A 321 -15.42 3.57 1.55
N PHE A 322 -15.92 2.74 0.64
CA PHE A 322 -15.89 3.02 -0.80
C PHE A 322 -16.98 4.05 -1.13
N GLN A 323 -16.58 5.20 -1.66
CA GLN A 323 -17.50 6.28 -2.02
C GLN A 323 -18.06 6.09 -3.43
N GLU A 324 -19.02 6.95 -3.79
CA GLU A 324 -19.51 7.04 -5.16
C GLU A 324 -18.39 7.33 -6.16
N ILE A 325 -18.53 6.75 -7.35
CA ILE A 325 -17.55 6.87 -8.42
C ILE A 325 -17.53 8.32 -8.92
N ILE A 326 -16.32 8.88 -9.02
CA ILE A 326 -16.09 10.17 -9.66
C ILE A 326 -15.66 9.92 -11.10
N GLN A 327 -16.48 10.35 -12.05
CA GLN A 327 -16.08 10.51 -13.44
C GLN A 327 -15.67 11.97 -13.63
N ILE A 328 -14.47 12.21 -14.15
CA ILE A 328 -13.99 13.57 -14.37
C ILE A 328 -14.69 14.18 -15.58
N ASP A 329 -15.33 15.32 -15.35
CA ASP A 329 -15.92 16.12 -16.41
C ASP A 329 -14.81 16.86 -17.20
N PRO A 330 -14.87 16.86 -18.56
CA PRO A 330 -14.07 17.76 -19.39
C PRO A 330 -13.88 19.19 -18.91
N ASP A 331 -14.93 19.77 -18.33
CA ASP A 331 -15.02 21.19 -18.04
C ASP A 331 -14.48 21.54 -16.64
N TRP A 332 -14.12 20.52 -15.84
CA TRP A 332 -13.52 20.75 -14.53
C TRP A 332 -12.07 21.21 -14.65
N ASP A 333 -11.74 22.30 -13.96
CA ASP A 333 -10.36 22.67 -13.74
C ASP A 333 -9.69 21.77 -12.69
N LEU A 334 -8.38 21.92 -12.49
CA LEU A 334 -7.64 21.11 -11.53
C LEU A 334 -8.12 21.33 -10.08
N LYS A 335 -8.66 22.51 -9.77
CA LYS A 335 -9.12 22.85 -8.42
C LYS A 335 -10.44 22.16 -8.11
N GLU A 336 -11.38 22.15 -9.04
CA GLU A 336 -12.64 21.42 -8.91
C GLU A 336 -12.39 19.91 -8.76
N ILE A 337 -11.44 19.35 -9.51
CA ILE A 337 -11.01 17.95 -9.35
C ILE A 337 -10.44 17.73 -7.95
N GLU A 338 -9.57 18.63 -7.46
CA GLU A 338 -9.00 18.55 -6.12
C GLU A 338 -10.07 18.60 -5.04
N ASP A 339 -10.95 19.61 -5.07
CA ASP A 339 -11.99 19.84 -4.06
C ASP A 339 -12.95 18.63 -3.96
N ARG A 340 -13.36 18.06 -5.11
CA ARG A 340 -14.20 16.85 -5.14
C ARG A 340 -13.48 15.62 -4.61
N LEU A 341 -12.22 15.43 -4.98
CA LEU A 341 -11.43 14.29 -4.49
C LEU A 341 -11.19 14.40 -2.99
N VAL A 342 -10.83 15.58 -2.49
CA VAL A 342 -10.62 15.85 -1.06
C VAL A 342 -11.90 15.54 -0.29
N ALA A 343 -13.04 16.08 -0.70
CA ALA A 343 -14.33 15.80 -0.04
C ALA A 343 -14.67 14.30 -0.02
N ALA A 344 -14.27 13.56 -1.06
CA ALA A 344 -14.53 12.14 -1.17
C ALA A 344 -13.53 11.25 -0.39
N ILE A 345 -12.27 11.65 -0.21
CA ILE A 345 -11.26 10.79 0.45
C ILE A 345 -10.89 11.23 1.86
N GLU A 346 -11.31 12.42 2.28
CA GLU A 346 -11.02 12.94 3.59
C GLU A 346 -11.57 11.98 4.68
N PRO A 347 -10.73 11.54 5.62
CA PRO A 347 -11.10 10.51 6.58
C PRO A 347 -12.24 10.87 7.53
N GLY A 348 -12.37 12.12 7.96
CA GLY A 348 -13.35 12.52 8.98
C GLY A 348 -13.24 11.75 10.32
N ASP A 349 -12.04 11.30 10.70
CA ASP A 349 -11.82 10.49 11.92
C ASP A 349 -11.32 11.27 13.13
N GLN A 350 -11.02 12.56 12.97
CA GLN A 350 -10.38 13.40 14.00
C GLN A 350 -11.29 13.62 15.21
N ASP A 351 -12.57 13.90 14.98
CA ASP A 351 -13.55 14.19 16.03
C ASP A 351 -14.51 13.03 16.31
N HIS A 352 -14.35 11.91 15.62
CA HIS A 352 -15.28 10.79 15.73
C HIS A 352 -14.89 9.85 16.89
N PRO A 353 -15.79 9.58 17.85
CA PRO A 353 -15.46 8.92 19.12
C PRO A 353 -14.97 7.46 18.96
N ASP A 354 -15.30 6.81 17.85
CA ASP A 354 -14.83 5.43 17.60
C ASP A 354 -13.35 5.29 17.28
N PHE A 355 -12.65 6.37 16.88
CA PHE A 355 -11.27 6.29 16.41
C PHE A 355 -10.31 6.86 17.46
N PHE A 356 -9.53 5.97 18.07
CA PHE A 356 -8.53 6.33 19.07
C PHE A 356 -7.41 5.27 19.13
N CYS A 357 -6.25 5.71 19.59
CA CYS A 357 -5.08 4.88 19.85
C CYS A 357 -5.24 4.12 21.18
N ARG A 358 -5.35 2.79 21.09
CA ARG A 358 -5.45 1.89 22.26
C ARG A 358 -4.11 1.60 22.94
N SER A 359 -2.99 1.94 22.31
CA SER A 359 -1.66 1.73 22.90
C SER A 359 -1.42 2.67 24.07
N THR A 360 -0.69 2.22 25.09
CA THR A 360 -0.19 3.07 26.17
C THR A 360 1.04 3.89 25.77
N ARG A 361 1.81 3.44 24.78
CA ARG A 361 3.02 4.11 24.25
C ARG A 361 2.67 5.13 23.16
N ARG A 362 1.75 6.05 23.47
CA ARG A 362 1.21 7.03 22.50
C ARG A 362 2.19 8.13 22.12
N ILE A 363 3.21 8.37 22.93
CA ILE A 363 4.12 9.51 22.77
C ILE A 363 5.52 9.10 22.28
N GLU A 364 5.75 7.79 22.14
CA GLU A 364 7.06 7.24 21.76
C GLU A 364 7.50 7.78 20.41
N ASP A 365 8.64 8.48 20.38
CA ASP A 365 9.22 9.15 19.21
C ASP A 365 8.39 10.33 18.63
N ILE A 366 7.41 10.86 19.36
CA ILE A 366 6.62 12.01 18.87
C ILE A 366 7.46 13.27 18.64
N SER A 367 8.63 13.39 19.30
CA SER A 367 9.59 14.48 19.09
C SER A 367 10.11 14.55 17.65
N LYS A 368 9.97 13.47 16.87
CA LYS A 368 10.25 13.48 15.42
C LYS A 368 9.27 14.36 14.64
N VAL A 369 8.06 14.58 15.13
CA VAL A 369 7.09 15.54 14.55
C VAL A 369 7.08 16.83 15.36
N ILE A 370 7.04 16.73 16.68
CA ILE A 370 7.11 17.87 17.60
C ILE A 370 8.57 18.19 17.90
N TYR A 371 9.28 18.67 16.87
CA TYR A 371 10.72 18.96 16.92
C TYR A 371 11.05 20.30 17.60
N ARG A 372 10.03 21.10 17.96
CA ARG A 372 10.15 22.36 18.71
C ARG A 372 9.15 22.34 19.86
N CYS A 373 9.52 22.97 20.98
CA CYS A 373 8.58 23.13 22.09
C CYS A 373 7.43 24.09 21.72
N PRO A 374 6.15 23.71 21.86
CA PRO A 374 5.03 24.60 21.55
C PRO A 374 4.92 25.88 22.41
N ILE A 375 5.64 25.92 23.55
CA ILE A 375 5.67 27.06 24.48
C ILE A 375 6.88 27.96 24.21
N CYS A 376 8.10 27.42 24.34
CA CYS A 376 9.33 28.22 24.24
C CYS A 376 10.00 28.19 22.85
N MET A 377 9.43 27.47 21.88
CA MET A 377 9.93 27.34 20.50
C MET A 377 11.35 26.77 20.35
N THR A 378 11.99 26.32 21.43
CA THR A 378 13.33 25.71 21.38
C THR A 378 13.31 24.37 20.63
N PHE A 379 14.18 24.23 19.64
CA PHE A 379 14.40 23.01 18.87
C PHE A 379 14.92 21.86 19.74
N ASP A 380 14.52 20.64 19.37
CA ASP A 380 14.99 19.35 19.90
C ASP A 380 15.01 19.26 21.44
N SER A 381 14.23 20.11 22.09
CA SER A 381 14.23 20.27 23.55
C SER A 381 13.29 19.29 24.24
N ILE A 382 12.42 18.60 23.51
CA ILE A 382 11.42 17.69 24.08
C ILE A 382 12.01 16.30 24.21
N LYS A 383 12.14 15.84 25.47
CA LYS A 383 12.49 14.46 25.78
C LYS A 383 11.22 13.67 26.08
N THR A 384 10.98 12.60 25.32
CA THR A 384 9.80 11.74 25.46
C THR A 384 10.08 10.53 26.35
N ALA A 385 9.14 10.18 27.22
CA ALA A 385 9.08 8.94 28.00
C ALA A 385 7.87 8.09 27.55
N ALA A 386 7.48 7.05 28.29
CA ALA A 386 6.37 6.18 27.89
C ALA A 386 4.98 6.87 27.95
N THR A 387 4.78 7.77 28.91
CA THR A 387 3.46 8.35 29.24
C THR A 387 3.39 9.88 29.10
N GLY A 388 4.50 10.53 28.78
CA GLY A 388 4.61 11.99 28.73
C GLY A 388 5.94 12.43 28.12
N GLY A 389 6.07 13.72 27.84
CA GLY A 389 7.32 14.36 27.44
C GLY A 389 7.60 15.58 28.30
N VAL A 390 8.86 16.00 28.37
CA VAL A 390 9.27 17.22 29.09
C VAL A 390 10.23 18.01 28.22
N CYS A 391 10.00 19.32 28.12
CA CYS A 391 10.94 20.24 27.51
C CYS A 391 12.12 20.50 28.46
N LEU A 392 13.36 20.32 27.99
CA LEU A 392 14.56 20.52 28.80
C LEU A 392 14.83 22.00 29.09
N ASN A 393 14.35 22.92 28.25
CA ASN A 393 14.52 24.36 28.40
C ASN A 393 13.49 24.97 29.37
N CYS A 394 12.22 25.08 28.96
CA CYS A 394 11.16 25.72 29.76
C CYS A 394 10.43 24.79 30.74
N LYS A 395 10.86 23.53 30.88
CA LYS A 395 10.25 22.50 31.75
C LYS A 395 8.78 22.18 31.46
N ALA A 396 8.26 22.60 30.30
CA ALA A 396 6.91 22.27 29.88
C ALA A 396 6.68 20.76 29.82
N VAL A 397 5.59 20.29 30.43
CA VAL A 397 5.14 18.90 30.39
C VAL A 397 4.21 18.73 29.19
N LEU A 398 4.51 17.76 28.34
CA LEU A 398 3.75 17.38 27.16
C LEU A 398 2.99 16.08 27.43
N ARG A 399 1.67 16.13 27.33
CA ARG A 399 0.76 14.99 27.43
C ARG A 399 0.00 14.82 26.14
N ILE A 400 -0.33 13.57 25.82
CA ILE A 400 -1.12 13.23 24.64
C ILE A 400 -2.23 12.27 25.02
N ASP A 401 -3.45 12.57 24.58
CA ASP A 401 -4.60 11.70 24.81
C ASP A 401 -4.66 10.55 23.79
N GLU A 402 -5.72 9.75 23.87
CA GLU A 402 -5.94 8.63 22.95
C GLU A 402 -6.30 9.05 21.52
N ARG A 403 -6.71 10.29 21.30
CA ARG A 403 -7.01 10.86 19.97
C ARG A 403 -5.86 11.71 19.42
N TYR A 404 -4.68 11.61 20.02
CA TYR A 404 -3.50 12.41 19.70
C TYR A 404 -3.70 13.92 19.87
N ARG A 405 -4.63 14.35 20.75
CA ARG A 405 -4.68 15.75 21.18
C ARG A 405 -3.56 15.99 22.19
N LEU A 406 -2.76 17.00 21.92
CA LEU A 406 -1.66 17.39 22.79
C LEU A 406 -2.13 18.42 23.81
N ASN A 407 -1.59 18.31 25.02
CA ASN A 407 -1.65 19.34 26.05
C ASN A 407 -0.24 19.58 26.57
N VAL A 408 0.25 20.79 26.38
CA VAL A 408 1.60 21.23 26.78
C VAL A 408 1.46 22.38 27.74
N SER A 409 2.03 22.26 28.94
CA SER A 409 2.01 23.33 29.93
C SER A 409 3.30 23.40 30.75
N ASN A 410 3.76 24.62 31.05
CA ASN A 410 4.86 24.89 31.99
C ASN A 410 4.38 25.54 33.30
N GLY A 411 3.07 25.57 33.56
CA GLY A 411 2.45 26.22 34.72
C GLY A 411 1.96 27.64 34.46
N GLU A 412 2.64 28.42 33.60
CA GLU A 412 2.26 29.78 33.24
C GLU A 412 1.52 29.84 31.89
N ASN A 413 2.03 29.09 30.92
CA ASN A 413 1.50 29.02 29.57
C ASN A 413 0.95 27.62 29.30
N GLN A 414 -0.10 27.55 28.47
CA GLN A 414 -0.68 26.29 28.03
C GLN A 414 -1.00 26.34 26.54
N VAL A 415 -0.66 25.25 25.85
CA VAL A 415 -1.02 25.01 24.46
C VAL A 415 -1.70 23.66 24.38
N SER A 416 -2.92 23.64 23.86
CA SER A 416 -3.66 22.41 23.61
C SER A 416 -4.28 22.44 22.23
N GLY A 417 -4.29 21.31 21.54
CA GLY A 417 -4.83 21.20 20.18
C GLY A 417 -4.67 19.80 19.62
N SER A 418 -5.11 19.61 18.38
CA SER A 418 -4.80 18.43 17.60
C SER A 418 -3.29 18.35 17.31
N LEU A 419 -2.80 17.20 16.84
CA LEU A 419 -1.39 17.05 16.50
C LEU A 419 -1.02 17.93 15.30
N ASP A 420 -1.90 18.05 14.30
CA ASP A 420 -1.76 18.97 13.17
C ASP A 420 -1.74 20.45 13.60
N GLU A 421 -2.65 20.89 14.47
CA GLU A 421 -2.69 22.27 14.97
C GLU A 421 -1.39 22.65 15.70
N VAL A 422 -0.93 21.76 16.58
CA VAL A 422 0.32 21.97 17.32
C VAL A 422 1.52 21.92 16.38
N TYR A 423 1.55 21.00 15.41
CA TYR A 423 2.59 20.95 14.39
C TYR A 423 2.65 22.26 13.57
N LYS A 424 1.52 22.76 13.06
CA LYS A 424 1.44 24.04 12.33
C LYS A 424 1.90 25.24 13.14
N ARG A 425 1.69 25.22 14.46
CA ARG A 425 2.17 26.26 15.39
C ARG A 425 3.69 26.25 15.51
N ILE A 426 4.30 25.08 15.64
CA ILE A 426 5.74 24.96 15.84
C ILE A 426 6.55 24.99 14.55
N ARG A 427 5.89 24.75 13.41
CA ARG A 427 6.52 24.65 12.10
C ARG A 427 7.37 25.87 11.81
N VAL A 428 8.58 25.63 11.29
CA VAL A 428 9.49 26.73 10.94
C VAL A 428 8.83 27.60 9.87
N ARG A 429 8.94 28.90 10.01
CA ARG A 429 8.56 29.87 8.97
C ARG A 429 9.75 30.72 8.56
N SER A 430 9.65 31.33 7.39
CA SER A 430 10.69 32.22 6.86
C SER A 430 11.08 33.33 7.87
N GLU A 431 10.14 33.83 8.68
CA GLU A 431 10.43 34.85 9.70
C GLU A 431 11.31 34.34 10.85
N ASP A 432 11.22 33.04 11.18
CA ASP A 432 12.02 32.43 12.25
C ASP A 432 13.50 32.32 11.86
N LEU A 433 13.81 32.24 10.56
CA LEU A 433 15.16 32.01 10.05
C LEU A 433 16.07 33.22 10.31
N SER A 434 15.51 34.44 10.20
CA SER A 434 16.25 35.68 10.45
C SER A 434 16.74 35.77 11.91
N GLY A 435 15.96 35.23 12.87
CA GLY A 435 16.35 35.17 14.28
C GLY A 435 17.41 34.10 14.56
N LEU A 436 17.37 32.97 13.84
CA LEU A 436 18.35 31.87 13.98
C LEU A 436 19.74 32.26 13.49
N ALA A 437 19.83 33.09 12.44
CA ALA A 437 21.07 33.65 11.94
C ALA A 437 21.82 34.53 12.97
N SER A 438 21.11 35.01 14.00
CA SER A 438 21.62 35.98 15.00
C SER A 438 21.93 35.38 16.39
N GLY A 439 21.71 34.07 16.60
CA GLY A 439 21.79 33.42 17.91
C GLY A 439 22.81 32.28 18.00
N SER A 440 23.64 32.33 19.04
CA SER A 440 24.72 31.40 19.41
C SER A 440 24.31 29.92 19.50
N PHE A 441 24.88 29.09 18.62
CA PHE A 441 24.89 27.63 18.76
C PHE A 441 25.88 27.21 19.86
N PRO A 442 25.55 26.20 20.69
CA PRO A 442 26.48 25.66 21.67
C PRO A 442 27.46 24.71 20.97
N GLY A 443 28.67 25.18 20.68
CA GLY A 443 29.73 24.36 20.08
C GLY A 443 30.57 25.17 19.10
N GLN A 444 31.88 24.97 19.15
CA GLN A 444 32.92 25.74 18.47
C GLN A 444 32.79 25.72 16.94
N PHE A 445 32.12 26.72 16.36
CA PHE A 445 32.45 27.19 15.02
C PHE A 445 32.55 28.71 15.09
N GLU A 446 33.78 29.19 15.31
CA GLU A 446 34.11 30.58 15.00
C GLU A 446 33.72 30.83 13.53
N SER A 447 33.07 31.96 13.33
CA SER A 447 32.65 32.47 12.03
C SER A 447 33.82 32.50 11.04
N HIS A 448 33.99 31.43 10.27
CA HIS A 448 34.71 31.49 9.00
C HIS A 448 33.80 32.03 7.90
N SER A 449 33.18 33.19 8.14
CA SER A 449 32.49 33.97 7.11
C SER A 449 33.51 34.77 6.31
N LYS A 450 34.20 34.10 5.38
CA LYS A 450 34.66 34.79 4.17
C LYS A 450 33.43 35.01 3.27
N GLY A 451 32.77 36.16 3.44
CA GLY A 451 31.63 36.60 2.62
C GLY A 451 30.25 36.35 3.26
N GLU A 452 29.21 36.95 2.67
CA GLU A 452 27.78 37.08 3.06
C GLU A 452 26.99 35.77 3.35
N GLU A 453 27.68 34.67 3.67
CA GLU A 453 27.09 33.37 3.95
C GLU A 453 27.01 33.16 5.47
N HIS A 454 25.81 32.81 5.98
CA HIS A 454 25.58 32.54 7.40
C HIS A 454 24.91 31.19 7.61
N ILE A 455 25.20 30.55 8.75
CA ILE A 455 24.68 29.23 9.11
C ILE A 455 23.28 29.37 9.69
N ILE A 456 22.35 28.56 9.20
CA ILE A 456 20.96 28.49 9.63
C ILE A 456 20.74 27.28 10.56
N ALA A 457 21.31 26.13 10.22
CA ALA A 457 21.16 24.91 11.01
C ALA A 457 22.39 24.00 10.87
N PHE A 458 22.63 23.22 11.91
CA PHE A 458 23.74 22.28 12.01
C PHE A 458 23.25 20.98 12.67
N SER A 459 23.79 19.85 12.22
CA SER A 459 23.63 18.55 12.90
C SER A 459 24.91 17.76 12.79
N GLU A 460 25.25 17.11 13.91
CA GLU A 460 26.40 16.22 14.02
C GLU A 460 26.02 14.79 13.60
N GLN A 461 26.94 14.11 12.92
CA GLN A 461 26.88 12.65 12.70
C GLN A 461 25.69 12.14 11.86
N ALA A 462 25.33 12.82 10.78
CA ALA A 462 24.40 12.32 9.77
C ALA A 462 25.10 11.35 8.80
N GLU A 463 24.42 10.26 8.42
CA GLU A 463 24.94 9.36 7.38
C GLU A 463 24.50 9.82 6.00
N VAL A 464 25.46 10.10 5.12
CA VAL A 464 25.21 10.61 3.78
C VAL A 464 25.47 9.52 2.75
N SER A 465 24.49 9.28 1.90
CA SER A 465 24.56 8.34 0.79
C SER A 465 24.14 9.02 -0.51
N MET A 466 24.67 8.57 -1.64
CA MET A 466 24.27 9.03 -2.97
C MET A 466 23.74 7.85 -3.79
N GLU A 467 22.74 8.10 -4.63
CA GLU A 467 22.25 7.10 -5.58
C GLU A 467 23.34 6.75 -6.60
N SER A 468 23.70 5.46 -6.65
CA SER A 468 24.46 4.81 -7.71
C SER A 468 23.60 3.70 -8.27
N PHE A 469 22.78 4.06 -9.26
CA PHE A 469 21.64 3.24 -9.70
C PHE A 469 22.03 1.77 -9.95
N PRO A 470 21.30 0.80 -9.38
CA PRO A 470 20.05 0.92 -8.62
C PRO A 470 20.23 0.98 -7.09
N LYS A 471 21.47 1.11 -6.58
CA LYS A 471 21.79 1.06 -5.14
C LYS A 471 22.02 2.48 -4.57
N MET A 472 21.99 2.57 -3.26
CA MET A 472 22.57 3.72 -2.54
C MET A 472 24.02 3.38 -2.20
N LYS A 473 24.95 4.23 -2.61
CA LYS A 473 26.35 4.16 -2.21
C LYS A 473 26.52 5.05 -0.98
N PHE A 474 26.93 4.44 0.13
CA PHE A 474 27.37 5.19 1.31
C PHE A 474 28.58 6.04 0.93
N LEU A 475 28.55 7.32 1.31
CA LEU A 475 29.67 8.23 1.11
C LEU A 475 30.49 8.31 2.41
N PHE A 476 29.90 8.90 3.44
CA PHE A 476 30.52 9.10 4.74
C PHE A 476 29.46 9.36 5.83
N LYS A 477 29.90 9.34 7.09
CA LYS A 477 29.15 9.84 8.25
C LYS A 477 29.85 11.11 8.72
N GLY A 478 29.10 12.19 8.89
CA GLY A 478 29.67 13.50 9.20
C GLY A 478 28.61 14.54 9.46
N ASP A 479 29.01 15.80 9.41
CA ASP A 479 28.16 16.91 9.77
C ASP A 479 27.36 17.43 8.57
N ILE A 480 26.18 17.97 8.86
CA ILE A 480 25.34 18.65 7.88
C ILE A 480 25.13 20.09 8.32
N ILE A 481 25.48 21.01 7.43
CA ILE A 481 25.40 22.45 7.65
C ILE A 481 24.47 23.02 6.59
N LEU A 482 23.37 23.64 7.01
CA LEU A 482 22.52 24.45 6.15
C LEU A 482 22.91 25.91 6.31
N THR A 483 23.31 26.55 5.22
CA THR A 483 23.52 27.99 5.13
C THR A 483 22.37 28.64 4.34
N ASN A 484 22.36 29.97 4.29
CA ASN A 484 21.44 30.71 3.42
C ASN A 484 21.70 30.49 1.91
N LYS A 485 22.82 29.89 1.51
CA LYS A 485 23.17 29.71 0.08
C LYS A 485 23.31 28.24 -0.34
N ARG A 486 23.70 27.34 0.57
CA ARG A 486 23.97 25.93 0.26
C ARG A 486 23.73 25.00 1.45
N LEU A 487 23.60 23.73 1.12
CA LEU A 487 23.65 22.62 2.05
C LEU A 487 25.02 21.94 1.93
N VAL A 488 25.76 21.87 3.02
CA VAL A 488 27.09 21.27 3.09
C VAL A 488 27.03 19.99 3.91
N PHE A 489 27.69 18.95 3.40
CA PHE A 489 27.95 17.70 4.08
C PHE A 489 29.45 17.58 4.26
N GLU A 490 29.93 17.46 5.48
CA GLU A 490 31.37 17.46 5.76
C GLU A 490 31.75 16.31 6.69
N SER A 491 32.92 15.74 6.47
CA SER A 491 33.59 14.79 7.35
C SER A 491 35.08 15.05 7.29
N ASP A 492 35.85 14.44 8.18
CA ASP A 492 37.33 14.56 8.18
C ASP A 492 38.01 14.21 6.84
N SER A 493 37.32 13.50 5.93
CA SER A 493 37.88 12.95 4.69
C SER A 493 37.18 13.36 3.39
N ASP A 494 35.93 13.84 3.43
CA ASP A 494 35.15 14.24 2.25
C ASP A 494 34.21 15.40 2.63
N SER A 495 34.09 16.37 1.74
CA SER A 495 33.20 17.53 1.86
C SER A 495 32.46 17.73 0.56
N ARG A 496 31.13 17.90 0.64
CA ARG A 496 30.21 18.05 -0.49
C ARG A 496 29.27 19.19 -0.21
N SER A 497 29.08 20.07 -1.18
CA SER A 497 28.08 21.15 -1.08
C SER A 497 27.09 21.12 -2.23
N LEU A 498 25.83 21.42 -1.93
CA LEU A 498 24.75 21.62 -2.89
C LEU A 498 24.22 23.03 -2.73
N THR A 499 24.24 23.82 -3.79
CA THR A 499 23.63 25.15 -3.79
C THR A 499 22.12 25.02 -3.61
N LEU A 500 21.49 25.91 -2.85
CA LEU A 500 20.04 25.90 -2.68
C LEU A 500 19.30 26.13 -4.00
N GLU A 501 19.89 26.89 -4.93
CA GLU A 501 19.40 27.04 -6.31
C GLU A 501 19.30 25.70 -7.04
N ASP A 502 20.26 24.82 -6.77
CA ASP A 502 20.36 23.50 -7.40
C ASP A 502 19.46 22.45 -6.73
N LEU A 503 18.65 22.78 -5.72
CA LEU A 503 17.77 21.81 -5.06
C LEU A 503 16.39 21.77 -5.73
N SER A 504 16.01 20.63 -6.33
CA SER A 504 14.66 20.48 -6.92
C SER A 504 13.61 20.10 -5.88
N SER A 505 13.94 19.17 -4.98
CA SER A 505 12.99 18.57 -4.05
C SER A 505 13.68 18.02 -2.81
N VAL A 506 13.01 18.20 -1.65
CA VAL A 506 13.44 17.75 -0.33
C VAL A 506 12.28 17.04 0.35
N THR A 507 12.45 15.75 0.64
CA THR A 507 11.32 14.84 0.94
C THR A 507 11.69 13.80 1.99
N THR A 508 10.70 13.20 2.63
CA THR A 508 10.92 12.16 3.64
C THR A 508 10.56 10.77 3.09
N GLU A 509 11.46 9.81 3.26
CA GLU A 509 11.24 8.41 2.83
C GLU A 509 10.70 7.56 4.00
N SER A 510 11.15 7.85 5.22
CA SER A 510 10.76 7.20 6.47
C SER A 510 10.90 8.18 7.63
N ASN A 511 10.76 7.69 8.86
CA ASN A 511 10.95 8.51 10.06
C ASN A 511 12.39 8.96 10.35
N ILE A 512 13.38 8.50 9.57
CA ILE A 512 14.81 8.79 9.78
C ILE A 512 15.56 9.19 8.49
N LYS A 513 14.91 9.14 7.32
CA LYS A 513 15.56 9.37 6.02
C LYS A 513 15.02 10.63 5.34
N LEU A 514 15.92 11.56 5.07
CA LEU A 514 15.69 12.72 4.22
C LEU A 514 16.29 12.45 2.83
N GLN A 515 15.54 12.77 1.78
CA GLN A 515 15.96 12.66 0.40
C GLN A 515 16.03 14.03 -0.26
N ILE A 516 17.14 14.30 -0.93
CA ILE A 516 17.46 15.58 -1.54
C ILE A 516 17.83 15.33 -2.99
N TYR A 517 17.07 15.94 -3.89
CA TYR A 517 17.28 15.84 -5.33
C TYR A 517 17.90 17.13 -5.86
N ASP A 518 18.91 16.96 -6.71
CA ASP A 518 19.54 18.02 -7.51
C ASP A 518 18.57 18.57 -8.58
N PHE A 519 18.83 19.74 -9.18
CA PHE A 519 17.92 20.53 -10.03
C PHE A 519 17.41 19.76 -11.24
N ARG A 520 18.31 18.98 -11.86
CA ARG A 520 17.98 18.08 -12.97
C ARG A 520 17.42 16.74 -12.50
N ALA A 521 17.35 16.53 -11.18
CA ALA A 521 16.99 15.30 -10.49
C ALA A 521 17.76 14.08 -11.01
N THR A 522 19.00 14.33 -11.43
CA THR A 522 19.98 13.34 -11.90
C THR A 522 20.72 12.66 -10.76
N LYS A 523 20.82 13.32 -9.61
CA LYS A 523 21.46 12.82 -8.40
C LYS A 523 20.49 12.90 -7.24
N LEU A 524 20.45 11.82 -6.47
CA LEU A 524 19.72 11.74 -5.21
C LEU A 524 20.73 11.56 -4.08
N TYR A 525 20.67 12.46 -3.11
CA TYR A 525 21.34 12.33 -1.83
C TYR A 525 20.33 11.86 -0.80
N GLN A 526 20.73 10.91 0.03
CA GLN A 526 19.95 10.42 1.16
C GLN A 526 20.75 10.68 2.42
N VAL A 527 20.12 11.39 3.35
CA VAL A 527 20.69 11.69 4.67
C VAL A 527 19.89 10.91 5.69
N VAL A 528 20.57 10.16 6.56
CA VAL A 528 19.96 9.42 7.66
C VAL A 528 20.30 10.11 8.97
N PHE A 529 19.26 10.45 9.73
CA PHE A 529 19.36 11.09 11.03
C PHE A 529 19.03 10.07 12.12
N ASP A 530 19.97 9.86 13.06
CA ASP A 530 19.78 8.89 14.15
C ASP A 530 18.87 9.43 15.26
N ARG A 531 19.03 10.71 15.61
CA ARG A 531 18.36 11.34 16.77
C ARG A 531 17.46 12.52 16.41
N GLU A 532 17.67 13.11 15.26
CA GLU A 532 16.99 14.34 14.87
C GLU A 532 15.72 14.07 14.04
N SER A 533 14.82 15.03 14.08
CA SER A 533 13.64 15.03 13.22
C SER A 533 14.04 15.29 11.76
N VAL A 534 13.67 14.37 10.87
CA VAL A 534 13.80 14.60 9.42
C VAL A 534 12.82 15.65 8.90
N VAL A 535 11.69 15.83 9.58
CA VAL A 535 10.69 16.85 9.25
C VAL A 535 11.24 18.24 9.56
N LYS A 536 11.96 18.39 10.69
CA LYS A 536 12.70 19.62 11.03
C LYS A 536 13.59 20.06 9.88
N TRP A 537 14.41 19.14 9.37
CA TRP A 537 15.33 19.43 8.25
C TRP A 537 14.60 19.72 6.95
N GLN A 538 13.52 18.97 6.65
CA GLN A 538 12.68 19.27 5.50
C GLN A 538 12.10 20.69 5.56
N ASP A 539 11.54 21.09 6.71
CA ASP A 539 10.94 22.41 6.91
C ASP A 539 12.01 23.52 6.87
N LEU A 540 13.16 23.34 7.53
CA LEU A 540 14.28 24.29 7.51
C LEU A 540 14.80 24.56 6.10
N ILE A 541 15.10 23.50 5.33
CA ILE A 541 15.61 23.65 3.96
C ILE A 541 14.53 24.28 3.07
N SER A 542 13.26 23.87 3.24
CA SER A 542 12.17 24.39 2.41
C SER A 542 11.89 25.86 2.64
N GLU A 543 11.84 26.30 3.89
CA GLU A 543 11.64 27.71 4.22
C GLU A 543 12.87 28.55 3.89
N THR A 544 14.09 28.00 3.97
CA THR A 544 15.30 28.73 3.54
C THR A 544 15.26 28.98 2.03
N ILE A 545 14.94 27.96 1.23
CA ILE A 545 14.78 28.12 -0.23
C ILE A 545 13.69 29.15 -0.55
N LYS A 546 12.58 29.15 0.20
CA LYS A 546 11.48 30.09 0.02
C LYS A 546 11.87 31.52 0.37
N MET A 547 12.60 31.72 1.47
CA MET A 547 13.07 33.03 1.91
C MET A 547 14.08 33.62 0.92
N GLU A 548 15.06 32.82 0.47
CA GLU A 548 16.19 33.30 -0.33
C GLU A 548 15.88 33.34 -1.84
N LEU A 549 15.07 32.39 -2.35
CA LEU A 549 14.81 32.23 -3.79
C LEU A 549 13.34 32.47 -4.18
N GLY A 550 12.45 32.75 -3.22
CA GLY A 550 11.03 33.01 -3.49
C GLY A 550 10.24 31.81 -4.04
N ARG A 551 10.80 30.59 -3.99
CA ARG A 551 10.18 29.36 -4.51
C ARG A 551 10.00 28.31 -3.43
N VAL A 552 9.01 27.43 -3.59
CA VAL A 552 8.80 26.30 -2.67
C VAL A 552 9.39 25.04 -3.30
N PRO A 553 10.36 24.35 -2.68
CA PRO A 553 10.85 23.08 -3.21
C PRO A 553 9.72 22.05 -3.23
N ASN A 554 9.79 21.07 -4.15
CA ASN A 554 8.73 20.08 -4.41
C ASN A 554 7.48 20.59 -5.16
N LEU A 555 7.41 21.88 -5.50
CA LEU A 555 6.44 22.44 -6.44
C LEU A 555 7.27 22.96 -7.62
N ARG A 556 7.09 22.37 -8.80
CA ARG A 556 7.70 22.88 -10.04
C ARG A 556 6.76 23.85 -10.73
#